data_AF-A0A1H7FY47-F1
#
_entry.id   AF-A0A1H7FY47-F1
#
_cell.length_a   1.000
_cell.length_b   1.000
_cell.length_c   1.000
_cell.angle_alpha   90.00
_cell.angle_beta   90.00
_cell.angle_gamma   90.00
#
_symmetry.space_group_name_H-M   'P 1'
#
loop_
_entity.id
_entity.type
_entity.pdbx_description
1 polymer ?
#
loop_
_entity_poly.entity_id
_entity_poly.type
_entity_poly.pdbx_seq_one_letter_code
_entity_poly.pdbx_strand_id
1 'polypeptide(L)'
;MSKYNIIVLVCVLMLVSKKPFSKILETALATPLKIENVEESIVFIAGFDEGDNTYYTNAKNYFTKKEMKIVEGLYSIDEILNYINRAGDRQVRFKEIHVVNHSNAWLGMSLKTTNSGERITVKTLQIAIQENRIQAIKNGATSDSKIIFHSCGLGENQDLLQELKITFGAKQVYASAYFNVFGGKYADHYLAKPYYGYYPTAESQGPDYLAKGFEFDYPDVNIDWFTALKTRQESSFGKAYSFKFNIPIDWEFTFDSVNDMPNLKDKDAIMDWISESPEMAEVLFKLNIPIEKFRWRSSILGNKLIIKGKTTVLCVLAPILQSNGGSEYQNITIQDSSLYQIL
;
A
#
# COMPACT_ATOMS: atom_id res chain seq x y z
N MET A 1 -71.52 -14.79 58.38
CA MET A 1 -71.54 -13.55 59.17
C MET A 1 -71.40 -12.37 58.21
N SER A 2 -72.52 -11.66 57.99
CA SER A 2 -72.70 -10.23 58.35
C SER A 2 -72.04 -9.25 57.38
N LYS A 3 -72.63 -8.15 56.92
CA LYS A 3 -73.97 -7.55 56.78
C LYS A 3 -73.69 -6.24 56.00
N TYR A 4 -74.76 -5.58 55.54
CA TYR A 4 -74.85 -4.16 55.12
C TYR A 4 -74.38 -3.88 53.68
N ASN A 5 -75.24 -3.53 52.71
CA ASN A 5 -76.21 -2.42 52.55
C ASN A 5 -75.61 -1.02 52.47
N ILE A 6 -76.22 -0.22 51.57
CA ILE A 6 -76.31 1.26 51.48
C ILE A 6 -75.22 1.90 50.58
N ILE A 7 -75.56 2.35 49.35
CA ILE A 7 -76.37 3.52 48.89
C ILE A 7 -75.42 4.71 48.59
N VAL A 8 -75.26 5.07 47.31
CA VAL A 8 -75.80 6.25 46.58
C VAL A 8 -75.04 7.56 46.84
N LEU A 9 -75.04 8.39 45.78
CA LEU A 9 -74.90 9.87 45.74
C LEU A 9 -73.44 10.38 45.60
N VAL A 10 -73.01 10.88 44.43
CA VAL A 10 -73.41 12.08 43.65
C VAL A 10 -72.95 13.40 44.32
N CYS A 11 -72.54 14.34 43.45
CA CYS A 11 -72.12 15.74 43.64
C CYS A 11 -70.61 15.90 43.88
N VAL A 12 -69.79 16.35 42.91
CA VAL A 12 -69.77 17.67 42.24
C VAL A 12 -69.96 18.81 43.23
N LEU A 13 -68.87 19.53 43.55
CA LEU A 13 -68.86 20.99 43.48
C LEU A 13 -67.43 21.54 43.53
N MET A 14 -67.21 22.42 42.55
CA MET A 14 -66.10 23.34 42.34
C MET A 14 -65.91 24.29 43.53
N LEU A 15 -64.69 24.83 43.67
CA LEU A 15 -64.40 26.28 43.84
C LEU A 15 -62.86 26.48 43.90
N VAL A 16 -62.25 26.89 42.78
CA VAL A 16 -61.66 28.22 42.52
C VAL A 16 -60.61 28.69 43.54
N SER A 17 -59.38 28.90 43.06
CA SER A 17 -58.51 29.99 43.55
C SER A 17 -57.49 30.44 42.49
N LYS A 18 -57.16 31.74 42.57
CA LYS A 18 -56.57 32.60 41.53
C LYS A 18 -55.04 32.46 41.40
N LYS A 19 -54.54 32.66 40.17
CA LYS A 19 -53.17 32.91 39.63
C LYS A 19 -52.15 33.56 40.60
N PRO A 20 -50.79 33.40 40.43
CA PRO A 20 -50.07 33.83 39.21
C PRO A 20 -48.70 33.17 38.85
N PHE A 21 -48.12 33.58 37.70
CA PHE A 21 -46.74 33.32 37.18
C PHE A 21 -46.40 31.84 36.85
N SER A 22 -45.62 31.45 35.84
CA SER A 22 -44.63 32.06 34.97
C SER A 22 -44.44 31.14 33.74
N LYS A 23 -44.05 31.70 32.59
CA LYS A 23 -43.52 30.94 31.44
C LYS A 23 -42.41 29.98 31.93
N ILE A 24 -42.52 28.69 31.60
CA ILE A 24 -41.36 27.84 31.43
C ILE A 24 -41.25 27.58 29.94
N LEU A 25 -40.26 28.26 29.36
CA LEU A 25 -39.73 28.00 28.05
C LEU A 25 -39.28 26.54 28.05
N GLU A 26 -39.90 25.72 27.20
CA GLU A 26 -39.39 24.41 26.83
C GLU A 26 -38.04 24.67 26.15
N THR A 27 -37.00 24.75 26.98
CA THR A 27 -35.64 24.87 26.50
C THR A 27 -35.27 23.46 26.13
N ALA A 28 -35.58 23.08 24.90
CA ALA A 28 -34.92 21.97 24.25
C ALA A 28 -33.42 22.20 24.47
N LEU A 29 -32.81 21.38 25.32
CA LEU A 29 -31.37 21.27 25.44
C LEU A 29 -30.88 20.78 24.08
N ALA A 30 -30.66 21.72 23.16
CA ALA A 30 -29.85 21.48 22.00
C ALA A 30 -28.51 21.01 22.55
N THR A 31 -28.24 19.72 22.39
CA THR A 31 -26.94 19.14 22.62
C THR A 31 -25.95 20.05 21.87
N PRO A 32 -24.88 20.55 22.50
CA PRO A 32 -23.93 21.39 21.79
C PRO A 32 -23.49 20.61 20.56
N LEU A 33 -23.74 21.18 19.38
CA LEU A 33 -23.28 20.64 18.11
C LEU A 33 -21.77 20.44 18.29
N LYS A 34 -21.32 19.18 18.37
CA LYS A 34 -19.89 18.88 18.39
C LYS A 34 -19.34 19.46 17.09
N ILE A 35 -18.53 20.52 17.22
CA ILE A 35 -17.86 21.10 16.06
C ILE A 35 -16.73 20.12 15.73
N GLU A 36 -17.00 19.22 14.80
CA GLU A 36 -15.96 18.39 14.21
C GLU A 36 -15.02 19.29 13.42
N ASN A 37 -13.72 19.23 13.75
CA ASN A 37 -12.70 19.92 12.99
C ASN A 37 -12.30 19.04 11.81
N VAL A 38 -12.64 19.47 10.61
CA VAL A 38 -12.31 18.76 9.37
C VAL A 38 -11.06 19.40 8.76
N GLU A 39 -9.93 18.72 8.88
CA GLU A 39 -8.70 19.05 8.17
C GLU A 39 -8.79 18.55 6.72
N GLU A 40 -8.24 19.33 5.78
CA GLU A 40 -8.32 19.00 4.36
C GLU A 40 -7.53 17.72 4.04
N SER A 41 -6.30 17.62 4.54
CA SER A 41 -5.45 16.47 4.25
C SER A 41 -4.40 16.20 5.33
N ILE A 42 -3.94 14.96 5.37
CA ILE A 42 -2.77 14.52 6.13
C ILE A 42 -1.95 13.55 5.29
N VAL A 43 -0.62 13.62 5.41
CA VAL A 43 0.32 12.79 4.68
C VAL A 43 1.20 12.02 5.65
N PHE A 44 1.16 10.70 5.57
CA PHE A 44 2.07 9.80 6.28
C PHE A 44 3.23 9.43 5.37
N ILE A 45 4.44 9.87 5.72
CA ILE A 45 5.69 9.41 5.09
C ILE A 45 6.12 8.16 5.85
N ALA A 46 5.69 6.99 5.37
CA ALA A 46 5.75 5.74 6.11
C ALA A 46 6.97 4.88 5.70
N GLY A 47 8.14 5.49 5.69
CA GLY A 47 9.41 4.85 5.38
C GLY A 47 10.57 5.83 5.47
N PHE A 48 11.78 5.34 5.19
CA PHE A 48 13.00 6.14 5.20
C PHE A 48 13.87 5.76 4.00
N ASP A 49 14.70 6.71 3.57
CA ASP A 49 15.62 6.54 2.46
C ASP A 49 16.88 5.79 2.91
N GLU A 50 17.41 4.91 2.05
CA GLU A 50 18.64 4.16 2.27
C GLU A 50 19.63 4.38 1.11
N GLY A 51 20.92 4.52 1.44
CA GLY A 51 21.97 4.75 0.45
C GLY A 51 21.73 6.06 -0.33
N ASP A 52 21.75 5.96 -1.66
CA ASP A 52 21.56 7.10 -2.57
C ASP A 52 20.07 7.31 -2.96
N ASN A 53 19.13 6.49 -2.45
CA ASN A 53 17.70 6.70 -2.71
C ASN A 53 17.23 7.97 -1.99
N THR A 54 16.32 8.73 -2.62
CA THR A 54 15.76 9.99 -2.07
C THR A 54 14.24 10.04 -2.18
N TYR A 55 13.58 8.89 -2.37
CA TYR A 55 12.14 8.78 -2.60
C TYR A 55 11.31 9.45 -1.50
N TYR A 56 11.54 9.10 -0.23
CA TYR A 56 10.74 9.62 0.89
C TYR A 56 11.05 11.10 1.15
N THR A 57 12.32 11.48 1.05
CA THR A 57 12.76 12.88 1.15
C THR A 57 12.10 13.74 0.07
N ASN A 58 12.07 13.29 -1.18
CA ASN A 58 11.46 14.02 -2.28
C ASN A 58 9.93 14.07 -2.15
N ALA A 59 9.29 12.99 -1.70
CA ALA A 59 7.86 12.98 -1.43
C ALA A 59 7.49 13.99 -0.33
N LYS A 60 8.26 14.01 0.77
CA LYS A 60 8.10 14.99 1.84
C LYS A 60 8.21 16.41 1.31
N ASN A 61 9.24 16.70 0.51
CA ASN A 61 9.43 18.03 -0.09
C ASN A 61 8.24 18.42 -0.97
N TYR A 62 7.74 17.50 -1.80
CA TYR A 62 6.58 17.71 -2.65
C TYR A 62 5.32 18.06 -1.85
N PHE A 63 4.98 17.28 -0.83
CA PHE A 63 3.80 17.54 0.02
C PHE A 63 3.96 18.78 0.91
N THR A 64 5.19 19.10 1.33
CA THR A 64 5.49 20.33 2.08
C THR A 64 5.22 21.58 1.23
N LYS A 65 5.64 21.58 -0.04
CA LYS A 65 5.35 22.68 -0.98
C LYS A 65 3.85 22.87 -1.23
N LYS A 66 3.05 21.82 -1.02
CA LYS A 66 1.58 21.86 -1.09
C LYS A 66 0.91 22.26 0.23
N GLU A 67 1.70 22.66 1.23
CA GLU A 67 1.22 23.07 2.55
C GLU A 67 0.39 21.98 3.26
N MET A 68 0.63 20.72 2.92
CA MET A 68 -0.06 19.59 3.53
C MET A 68 0.60 19.20 4.84
N LYS A 69 -0.20 18.78 5.82
CA LYS A 69 0.30 18.32 7.12
C LYS A 69 0.99 16.97 6.98
N ILE A 70 2.25 16.89 7.41
CA ILE A 70 3.08 15.69 7.28
C ILE A 70 3.29 15.04 8.65
N VAL A 71 3.19 13.71 8.69
CA VAL A 71 3.56 12.84 9.80
C VAL A 71 4.64 11.89 9.34
N GLU A 72 5.75 11.87 10.06
CA GLU A 72 6.90 11.01 9.82
C GLU A 72 7.10 10.04 11.00
N GLY A 73 7.90 8.99 10.79
CA GLY A 73 8.29 8.08 11.86
C GLY A 73 7.27 7.01 12.23
N LEU A 74 6.19 6.89 11.45
CA LEU A 74 5.21 5.79 11.58
C LEU A 74 5.44 4.80 10.45
N TYR A 75 5.97 3.62 10.77
CA TYR A 75 6.43 2.63 9.79
C TYR A 75 5.55 1.37 9.73
N SER A 76 4.47 1.34 10.51
CA SER A 76 3.45 0.30 10.44
C SER A 76 2.05 0.86 10.21
N ILE A 77 1.18 0.04 9.63
CA ILE A 77 -0.23 0.38 9.45
C ILE A 77 -0.94 0.55 10.80
N ASP A 78 -0.59 -0.25 11.81
CA ASP A 78 -1.12 -0.10 13.17
C ASP A 78 -0.82 1.29 13.76
N GLU A 79 0.41 1.79 13.60
CA GLU A 79 0.77 3.14 14.04
C GLU A 79 -0.05 4.23 13.35
N ILE A 80 -0.30 4.09 12.05
CA ILE A 80 -1.11 5.04 11.27
C ILE A 80 -2.57 4.99 11.73
N LEU A 81 -3.16 3.81 11.90
CA LEU A 81 -4.53 3.65 12.41
C LEU A 81 -4.67 4.22 13.82
N ASN A 82 -3.65 3.99 14.68
CA ASN A 82 -3.58 4.56 16.01
C ASN A 82 -3.53 6.09 15.99
N TYR A 83 -2.76 6.68 15.08
CA TYR A 83 -2.74 8.13 14.89
C TYR A 83 -4.13 8.66 14.51
N ILE A 84 -4.77 8.05 13.51
CA ILE A 84 -6.09 8.46 13.02
C ILE A 84 -7.14 8.33 14.13
N ASN A 85 -7.12 7.23 14.87
CA ASN A 85 -8.03 7.00 15.99
C ASN A 85 -7.89 8.07 17.09
N ARG A 86 -6.66 8.45 17.45
CA ARG A 86 -6.40 9.52 18.44
C ARG A 86 -6.83 10.89 17.92
N ALA A 87 -6.69 11.15 16.62
CA ALA A 87 -7.21 12.37 16.00
C ALA A 87 -8.75 12.41 16.09
N GLY A 88 -9.41 11.29 15.79
CA GLY A 88 -10.86 11.13 15.92
C GLY A 88 -11.36 11.32 17.37
N ASP A 89 -10.63 10.81 18.36
CA ASP A 89 -10.94 11.04 19.79
C ASP A 89 -10.90 12.53 20.16
N ARG A 90 -10.07 13.31 19.45
CA ARG A 90 -9.95 14.77 19.56
C ARG A 90 -10.88 15.52 18.60
N GLN A 91 -11.82 14.83 17.96
CA GLN A 91 -12.78 15.39 17.01
C GLN A 91 -12.12 16.00 15.78
N VAL A 92 -10.95 15.50 15.39
CA VAL A 92 -10.26 15.87 14.15
C VAL A 92 -10.49 14.79 13.11
N ARG A 93 -10.95 15.20 11.94
CA ARG A 93 -11.24 14.36 10.78
C ARG A 93 -10.43 14.83 9.58
N PHE A 94 -10.11 13.93 8.66
CA PHE A 94 -9.35 14.24 7.45
C PHE A 94 -10.19 13.94 6.22
N LYS A 95 -10.26 14.85 5.24
CA LYS A 95 -10.89 14.51 3.95
C LYS A 95 -9.99 13.61 3.12
N GLU A 96 -8.69 13.86 3.12
CA GLU A 96 -7.70 13.07 2.39
C GLU A 96 -6.60 12.55 3.32
N ILE A 97 -6.36 11.24 3.30
CA ILE A 97 -5.31 10.58 4.04
C ILE A 97 -4.35 9.97 3.03
N HIS A 98 -3.17 10.56 2.88
CA HIS A 98 -2.14 10.06 1.98
C HIS A 98 -1.16 9.18 2.73
N VAL A 99 -0.84 8.02 2.17
CA VAL A 99 0.17 7.10 2.71
C VAL A 99 1.26 6.92 1.65
N VAL A 100 2.44 7.44 1.91
CA VAL A 100 3.61 7.31 1.05
C VAL A 100 4.45 6.15 1.56
N ASN A 101 4.53 5.08 0.76
CA ASN A 101 5.31 3.89 1.09
C ASN A 101 5.75 3.17 -0.19
N HIS A 102 6.96 2.61 -0.21
CA HIS A 102 7.36 1.75 -1.32
C HIS A 102 6.53 0.47 -1.36
N SER A 103 5.91 0.19 -2.50
CA SER A 103 5.39 -1.13 -2.81
C SER A 103 6.24 -1.78 -3.90
N ASN A 104 6.24 -3.10 -3.89
CA ASN A 104 6.89 -3.94 -4.87
C ASN A 104 5.81 -4.92 -5.34
N ALA A 105 5.59 -4.98 -6.66
CA ALA A 105 4.53 -5.77 -7.27
C ALA A 105 4.54 -7.26 -6.85
N TRP A 106 5.72 -7.80 -6.51
CA TRP A 106 5.90 -9.19 -6.14
C TRP A 106 5.87 -9.45 -4.63
N LEU A 107 6.37 -8.49 -3.83
CA LEU A 107 6.59 -8.70 -2.39
C LEU A 107 5.56 -7.99 -1.50
N GLY A 108 4.65 -7.18 -2.05
CA GLY A 108 3.61 -6.47 -1.29
C GLY A 108 3.95 -4.99 -1.01
N MET A 109 3.65 -4.45 0.18
CA MET A 109 4.03 -3.09 0.59
C MET A 109 5.11 -3.11 1.66
N SER A 110 6.12 -2.23 1.59
CA SER A 110 7.20 -2.17 2.60
C SER A 110 6.73 -1.73 3.97
N LEU A 111 5.55 -1.11 4.04
CA LEU A 111 4.84 -0.84 5.27
C LEU A 111 4.63 -2.15 6.05
N LYS A 112 4.87 -2.11 7.36
CA LYS A 112 4.68 -3.28 8.23
C LYS A 112 3.27 -3.36 8.77
N THR A 113 2.85 -4.56 9.16
CA THR A 113 1.61 -4.79 9.91
C THR A 113 1.65 -4.12 11.29
N THR A 114 2.73 -4.34 12.03
CA THR A 114 3.05 -3.68 13.32
C THR A 114 4.54 -3.34 13.38
N ASN A 115 5.03 -2.68 14.44
CA ASN A 115 6.44 -2.25 14.53
C ASN A 115 7.45 -3.41 14.44
N SER A 116 7.10 -4.54 15.05
CA SER A 116 7.85 -5.80 14.97
C SER A 116 7.26 -6.79 13.95
N GLY A 117 6.23 -6.38 13.24
CA GLY A 117 5.48 -7.21 12.32
C GLY A 117 6.15 -7.36 10.96
N GLU A 118 5.49 -8.16 10.12
CA GLU A 118 5.94 -8.45 8.77
C GLU A 118 5.50 -7.36 7.78
N ARG A 119 6.16 -7.39 6.62
CA ARG A 119 5.76 -6.65 5.42
C ARG A 119 4.29 -6.91 5.07
N ILE A 120 3.56 -5.89 4.61
CA ILE A 120 2.16 -6.05 4.25
C ILE A 120 2.00 -6.82 2.94
N THR A 121 1.23 -7.91 3.04
CA THR A 121 0.64 -8.71 1.98
C THR A 121 -0.81 -9.01 2.40
N VAL A 122 -1.65 -9.55 1.51
CA VAL A 122 -3.01 -9.99 1.86
C VAL A 122 -2.97 -10.92 3.07
N LYS A 123 -2.12 -11.96 3.01
CA LYS A 123 -1.98 -12.97 4.08
C LYS A 123 -1.51 -12.35 5.40
N THR A 124 -0.41 -11.59 5.40
CA THR A 124 0.15 -11.05 6.64
C THR A 124 -0.78 -10.04 7.29
N LEU A 125 -1.51 -9.25 6.49
CA LEU A 125 -2.50 -8.29 6.98
C LEU A 125 -3.72 -9.01 7.59
N GLN A 126 -4.27 -10.01 6.90
CA GLN A 126 -5.39 -10.81 7.41
C GLN A 126 -5.04 -11.52 8.72
N ILE A 127 -3.86 -12.16 8.81
CA ILE A 127 -3.41 -12.82 10.05
C ILE A 127 -3.30 -11.78 11.17
N ALA A 128 -2.69 -10.62 10.90
CA ALA A 128 -2.53 -9.58 11.92
C ALA A 128 -3.88 -9.03 12.42
N ILE A 129 -4.88 -8.94 11.56
CA ILE A 129 -6.26 -8.56 11.94
C ILE A 129 -6.93 -9.67 12.76
N GLN A 130 -6.86 -10.93 12.31
CA GLN A 130 -7.47 -12.08 12.99
C GLN A 130 -6.89 -12.30 14.39
N GLU A 131 -5.59 -12.08 14.54
CA GLU A 131 -4.89 -12.18 15.83
C GLU A 131 -5.02 -10.91 16.69
N ASN A 132 -5.81 -9.91 16.25
CA ASN A 132 -5.99 -8.62 16.93
C ASN A 132 -4.67 -7.88 17.22
N ARG A 133 -3.67 -8.04 16.36
CA ARG A 133 -2.37 -7.35 16.46
C ARG A 133 -2.40 -5.92 15.92
N ILE A 134 -3.38 -5.61 15.08
CA ILE A 134 -3.61 -4.27 14.52
C ILE A 134 -4.88 -3.72 15.13
N GLN A 135 -4.84 -2.47 15.59
CA GLN A 135 -6.01 -1.80 16.12
C GLN A 135 -7.01 -1.48 14.99
N ALA A 136 -8.26 -1.90 15.18
CA ALA A 136 -9.34 -1.54 14.27
C ALA A 136 -9.57 -0.01 14.25
N ILE A 137 -9.92 0.51 13.08
CA ILE A 137 -10.33 1.91 12.98
C ILE A 137 -11.61 2.13 13.81
N LYS A 138 -11.66 3.20 14.60
CA LYS A 138 -12.83 3.56 15.40
C LYS A 138 -13.96 3.99 14.49
N ASN A 139 -15.18 3.59 14.86
CA ASN A 139 -16.38 3.86 14.06
C ASN A 139 -16.46 5.33 13.63
N GLY A 140 -16.63 5.48 12.33
CA GLY A 140 -16.71 6.78 11.70
C GLY A 140 -15.36 7.36 11.32
N ALA A 141 -14.21 7.09 11.95
CA ALA A 141 -12.96 7.90 11.84
C ALA A 141 -12.47 8.19 10.40
N THR A 142 -12.82 7.33 9.44
CA THR A 142 -12.43 7.39 8.03
C THR A 142 -13.62 7.27 7.06
N SER A 143 -14.87 7.30 7.55
CA SER A 143 -16.08 7.03 6.76
C SER A 143 -16.21 7.89 5.50
N ASP A 144 -15.78 9.14 5.59
CA ASP A 144 -15.84 10.14 4.52
C ASP A 144 -14.45 10.54 4.00
N SER A 145 -13.42 9.83 4.47
CA SER A 145 -12.04 10.06 4.04
C SER A 145 -11.74 9.30 2.76
N LYS A 146 -11.00 9.94 1.85
CA LYS A 146 -10.30 9.26 0.76
C LYS A 146 -8.95 8.79 1.28
N ILE A 147 -8.66 7.50 1.18
CA ILE A 147 -7.32 6.98 1.50
C ILE A 147 -6.53 6.85 0.20
N ILE A 148 -5.41 7.56 0.08
CA ILE A 148 -4.60 7.63 -1.14
C ILE A 148 -3.22 7.04 -0.88
N PHE A 149 -2.92 5.92 -1.52
CA PHE A 149 -1.63 5.28 -1.45
C PHE A 149 -0.72 5.75 -2.58
N HIS A 150 0.41 6.35 -2.21
CA HIS A 150 1.52 6.63 -3.11
C HIS A 150 2.52 5.49 -3.01
N SER A 151 2.10 4.35 -3.57
CA SER A 151 2.81 3.08 -3.51
C SER A 151 2.87 2.46 -4.90
N CYS A 152 4.08 2.36 -5.45
CA CYS A 152 4.33 1.94 -6.83
C CYS A 152 3.67 0.58 -7.14
N GLY A 153 2.79 0.55 -8.15
CA GLY A 153 2.15 -0.69 -8.62
C GLY A 153 1.05 -1.25 -7.71
N LEU A 154 0.69 -0.59 -6.60
CA LEU A 154 -0.33 -1.11 -5.69
C LEU A 154 -1.71 -1.21 -6.36
N GLY A 155 -2.00 -0.33 -7.33
CA GLY A 155 -3.26 -0.36 -8.08
C GLY A 155 -3.49 -1.64 -8.91
N GLU A 156 -2.43 -2.39 -9.23
CA GLU A 156 -2.53 -3.69 -9.92
C GLU A 156 -2.94 -4.82 -8.95
N ASN A 157 -2.74 -4.65 -7.64
CA ASN A 157 -3.06 -5.65 -6.63
C ASN A 157 -4.40 -5.34 -5.95
N GLN A 158 -5.49 -5.66 -6.65
CA GLN A 158 -6.86 -5.38 -6.20
C GLN A 158 -7.20 -6.08 -4.88
N ASP A 159 -6.72 -7.32 -4.67
CA ASP A 159 -6.95 -8.06 -3.42
C ASP A 159 -6.34 -7.33 -2.22
N LEU A 160 -5.07 -6.90 -2.33
CA LEU A 160 -4.43 -6.13 -1.26
C LEU A 160 -5.08 -4.77 -1.06
N LEU A 161 -5.46 -4.10 -2.14
CA LEU A 161 -6.14 -2.80 -2.04
C LEU A 161 -7.51 -2.92 -1.35
N GLN A 162 -8.23 -4.01 -1.59
CA GLN A 162 -9.48 -4.33 -0.90
C GLN A 162 -9.26 -4.62 0.59
N GLU A 163 -8.22 -5.38 0.96
CA GLU A 163 -7.87 -5.60 2.36
C GLU A 163 -7.48 -4.30 3.08
N LEU A 164 -6.76 -3.40 2.41
CA LEU A 164 -6.43 -2.08 2.94
C LEU A 164 -7.69 -1.22 3.13
N LYS A 165 -8.63 -1.26 2.19
CA LYS A 165 -9.93 -0.58 2.33
C LYS A 165 -10.67 -1.02 3.58
N ILE A 166 -10.75 -2.34 3.81
CA ILE A 166 -11.38 -2.92 5.01
C ILE A 166 -10.61 -2.49 6.27
N THR A 167 -9.29 -2.59 6.24
CA THR A 167 -8.41 -2.24 7.38
C THR A 167 -8.58 -0.79 7.80
N PHE A 168 -8.63 0.13 6.83
CA PHE A 168 -8.86 1.55 7.09
C PHE A 168 -10.34 1.88 7.34
N GLY A 169 -11.27 0.93 7.20
CA GLY A 169 -12.72 1.16 7.28
C GLY A 169 -13.21 2.28 6.35
N ALA A 170 -12.54 2.47 5.22
CA ALA A 170 -12.77 3.59 4.31
C ALA A 170 -13.80 3.24 3.25
N LYS A 171 -14.58 4.25 2.82
CA LYS A 171 -15.50 4.07 1.69
C LYS A 171 -14.75 3.92 0.37
N GLN A 172 -13.64 4.63 0.21
CA GLN A 172 -12.83 4.63 -1.00
C GLN A 172 -11.34 4.60 -0.69
N VAL A 173 -10.63 3.74 -1.42
CA VAL A 173 -9.16 3.73 -1.47
C VAL A 173 -8.67 3.97 -2.90
N TYR A 174 -7.56 4.68 -3.01
CA TYR A 174 -6.98 5.12 -4.27
C TYR A 174 -5.52 4.65 -4.33
N ALA A 175 -5.14 3.96 -5.39
CA ALA A 175 -3.76 3.60 -5.64
C ALA A 175 -3.48 3.59 -7.14
N SER A 176 -2.31 4.07 -7.55
CA SER A 176 -1.91 3.99 -8.95
C SER A 176 -1.31 2.62 -9.26
N ALA A 177 -1.63 2.10 -10.45
CA ALA A 177 -0.92 0.98 -11.07
C ALA A 177 0.51 1.36 -11.49
N TYR A 178 0.80 2.65 -11.59
CA TYR A 178 2.06 3.18 -12.08
C TYR A 178 3.07 3.44 -10.97
N PHE A 179 4.31 3.68 -11.37
CA PHE A 179 5.38 4.07 -10.48
C PHE A 179 5.23 5.54 -10.10
N ASN A 180 5.27 5.84 -8.80
CA ASN A 180 5.31 7.22 -8.30
C ASN A 180 6.75 7.71 -8.34
N VAL A 181 7.02 8.77 -9.11
CA VAL A 181 8.34 9.39 -9.17
C VAL A 181 8.28 10.73 -8.48
N PHE A 182 8.96 10.85 -7.33
CA PHE A 182 9.13 12.12 -6.62
C PHE A 182 10.54 12.67 -6.83
N GLY A 183 10.66 13.98 -7.05
CA GLY A 183 11.94 14.65 -7.30
C GLY A 183 12.47 14.43 -8.71
N GLY A 184 11.57 14.36 -9.70
CA GLY A 184 11.93 14.32 -11.12
C GLY A 184 12.71 15.55 -11.55
N LYS A 185 13.46 15.43 -12.65
CA LYS A 185 14.28 16.53 -13.16
C LYS A 185 13.43 17.68 -13.72
N TYR A 186 12.27 17.34 -14.28
CA TYR A 186 11.38 18.30 -14.94
C TYR A 186 10.03 18.48 -14.23
N ALA A 187 9.73 17.67 -13.21
CA ALA A 187 8.54 17.79 -12.37
C ALA A 187 8.79 17.20 -10.98
N ASP A 188 8.26 17.86 -9.94
CA ASP A 188 8.42 17.40 -8.55
C ASP A 188 7.73 16.04 -8.29
N HIS A 189 6.65 15.74 -9.02
CA HIS A 189 5.94 14.46 -8.97
C HIS A 189 5.35 14.12 -10.34
N TYR A 190 5.56 12.90 -10.82
CA TYR A 190 4.88 12.34 -12.00
C TYR A 190 4.68 10.82 -11.85
N LEU A 191 3.84 10.25 -12.72
CA LEU A 191 3.65 8.80 -12.83
C LEU A 191 4.41 8.25 -14.03
N ALA A 192 5.04 7.09 -13.87
CA ALA A 192 5.71 6.39 -14.94
C ALA A 192 5.24 4.94 -15.03
N LYS A 193 4.99 4.46 -16.25
CA LYS A 193 4.65 3.07 -16.49
C LYS A 193 5.92 2.21 -16.41
N PRO A 194 5.97 1.19 -15.53
CA PRO A 194 7.11 0.31 -15.43
C PRO A 194 7.05 -0.82 -16.47
N TYR A 195 8.22 -1.21 -16.98
CA TYR A 195 8.44 -2.40 -17.79
C TYR A 195 9.62 -3.18 -17.21
N TYR A 196 9.50 -4.50 -17.16
CA TYR A 196 10.43 -5.33 -16.41
C TYR A 196 11.13 -6.33 -17.33
N GLY A 197 12.45 -6.42 -17.19
CA GLY A 197 13.26 -7.47 -17.78
C GLY A 197 14.12 -8.12 -16.70
N TYR A 198 14.50 -9.37 -16.90
CA TYR A 198 15.19 -10.16 -15.88
C TYR A 198 16.40 -10.87 -16.47
N TYR A 199 17.45 -10.99 -15.67
CA TYR A 199 18.59 -11.85 -15.97
C TYR A 199 19.25 -12.36 -14.69
N PRO A 200 19.91 -13.55 -14.73
CA PRO A 200 20.64 -14.07 -13.58
C PRO A 200 21.70 -13.06 -13.11
N THR A 201 21.75 -12.77 -11.81
CA THR A 201 22.61 -11.69 -11.32
C THR A 201 24.08 -11.91 -11.69
N ALA A 202 24.73 -10.85 -12.19
CA ALA A 202 26.09 -10.84 -12.73
C ALA A 202 26.30 -11.58 -14.08
N GLU A 203 25.23 -11.97 -14.75
CA GLU A 203 25.26 -12.63 -16.07
C GLU A 203 24.55 -11.77 -17.13
N SER A 204 24.75 -10.44 -17.07
CA SER A 204 24.16 -9.51 -18.02
C SER A 204 24.72 -9.75 -19.43
N GLN A 205 23.84 -10.02 -20.39
CA GLN A 205 24.20 -10.17 -21.81
C GLN A 205 24.45 -8.83 -22.53
N GLY A 206 24.28 -7.70 -21.82
CA GLY A 206 24.55 -6.36 -22.33
C GLY A 206 23.31 -5.67 -22.91
N PRO A 207 23.33 -4.34 -23.08
CA PRO A 207 22.14 -3.56 -23.45
C PRO A 207 21.53 -3.96 -24.80
N ASP A 208 22.33 -4.33 -25.80
CA ASP A 208 21.83 -4.74 -27.12
C ASP A 208 20.95 -6.00 -27.06
N TYR A 209 21.43 -7.03 -26.36
CA TYR A 209 20.67 -8.26 -26.19
C TYR A 209 19.42 -8.02 -25.34
N LEU A 210 19.57 -7.27 -24.24
CA LEU A 210 18.47 -6.96 -23.34
C LEU A 210 17.38 -6.15 -24.05
N ALA A 211 17.74 -5.19 -24.90
CA ALA A 211 16.79 -4.40 -25.68
C ALA A 211 15.89 -5.28 -26.56
N LYS A 212 16.48 -6.27 -27.25
CA LYS A 212 15.71 -7.25 -28.04
C LYS A 212 14.74 -8.07 -27.19
N GLY A 213 15.11 -8.37 -25.95
CA GLY A 213 14.22 -9.02 -24.98
C GLY A 213 13.00 -8.16 -24.66
N PHE A 214 13.21 -6.87 -24.38
CA PHE A 214 12.11 -5.93 -24.16
C PHE A 214 11.25 -5.72 -25.42
N GLU A 215 11.84 -5.67 -26.61
CA GLU A 215 11.08 -5.60 -27.87
C GLU A 215 10.19 -6.83 -28.07
N PHE A 216 10.66 -8.01 -27.67
CA PHE A 216 9.88 -9.25 -27.73
C PHE A 216 8.79 -9.30 -26.67
N ASP A 217 9.09 -8.91 -25.43
CA ASP A 217 8.15 -8.94 -24.30
C ASP A 217 7.08 -7.83 -24.42
N TYR A 218 7.41 -6.72 -25.09
CA TYR A 218 6.57 -5.53 -25.21
C TYR A 218 6.50 -5.00 -26.66
N PRO A 219 5.96 -5.79 -27.62
CA PRO A 219 6.01 -5.48 -29.04
C PRO A 219 5.22 -4.23 -29.44
N ASP A 220 4.17 -3.88 -28.68
CA ASP A 220 3.29 -2.74 -28.96
C ASP A 220 3.76 -1.43 -28.30
N VAL A 221 4.91 -1.45 -27.63
CA VAL A 221 5.41 -0.31 -26.85
C VAL A 221 6.50 0.42 -27.63
N ASN A 222 6.21 1.68 -28.00
CA ASN A 222 7.16 2.53 -28.71
C ASN A 222 8.18 3.18 -27.76
N ILE A 223 9.18 2.41 -27.35
CA ILE A 223 10.32 2.86 -26.55
C ILE A 223 11.63 2.47 -27.27
N ASP A 224 12.59 3.39 -27.33
CA ASP A 224 13.97 3.05 -27.65
C ASP A 224 14.60 2.32 -26.45
N TRP A 225 14.45 1.00 -26.43
CA TRP A 225 14.88 0.14 -25.33
C TRP A 225 16.39 0.20 -25.09
N PHE A 226 17.19 0.26 -26.15
CA PHE A 226 18.64 0.33 -26.02
C PHE A 226 19.07 1.61 -25.27
N THR A 227 18.52 2.75 -25.66
CA THR A 227 18.80 4.03 -25.01
C THR A 227 18.25 4.05 -23.57
N ALA A 228 17.03 3.57 -23.35
CA ALA A 228 16.41 3.51 -22.02
C ALA A 228 17.23 2.64 -21.05
N LEU A 229 17.75 1.49 -21.51
CA LEU A 229 18.57 0.57 -20.72
C LEU A 229 19.96 1.12 -20.36
N LYS A 230 20.43 2.15 -21.06
CA LYS A 230 21.69 2.86 -20.74
C LYS A 230 21.48 4.12 -19.90
N THR A 231 20.27 4.66 -19.90
CA THR A 231 19.92 5.88 -19.18
C THR A 231 19.48 5.53 -17.77
N ARG A 232 20.24 5.91 -16.73
CA ARG A 232 20.00 5.45 -15.33
C ARG A 232 18.99 6.28 -14.54
N GLN A 233 18.72 7.47 -15.01
CA GLN A 233 17.83 8.45 -14.40
C GLN A 233 17.28 9.35 -15.50
N GLU A 234 16.25 10.12 -15.20
CA GLU A 234 15.66 11.06 -16.15
C GLU A 234 16.71 12.06 -16.69
N SER A 235 17.10 11.87 -17.95
CA SER A 235 18.11 12.69 -18.62
C SER A 235 17.48 13.79 -19.49
N SER A 236 16.38 13.44 -20.14
CA SER A 236 15.60 14.26 -21.08
C SER A 236 14.12 14.13 -20.79
N PHE A 237 13.36 15.19 -21.04
CA PHE A 237 11.94 15.24 -20.77
C PHE A 237 11.18 14.11 -21.48
N GLY A 238 10.32 13.41 -20.73
CA GLY A 238 9.45 12.34 -21.24
C GLY A 238 10.15 11.10 -21.78
N LYS A 239 11.49 11.00 -21.68
CA LYS A 239 12.24 9.83 -22.17
C LYS A 239 12.30 8.74 -21.12
N ALA A 240 12.14 7.50 -21.58
CA ALA A 240 12.26 6.34 -20.73
C ALA A 240 13.69 6.18 -20.20
N TYR A 241 13.80 5.73 -18.96
CA TYR A 241 15.08 5.47 -18.28
C TYR A 241 14.94 4.21 -17.42
N SER A 242 16.05 3.68 -16.93
CA SER A 242 16.05 2.40 -16.23
C SER A 242 16.93 2.37 -15.00
N PHE A 243 16.48 1.68 -13.98
CA PHE A 243 17.27 1.34 -12.81
C PHE A 243 17.29 -0.17 -12.61
N LYS A 244 18.21 -0.63 -11.75
CA LYS A 244 18.41 -2.04 -11.47
C LYS A 244 18.29 -2.30 -9.98
N PHE A 245 17.69 -3.42 -9.63
CA PHE A 245 17.71 -3.97 -8.28
C PHE A 245 17.74 -5.48 -8.35
N ASN A 246 17.98 -6.13 -7.22
CA ASN A 246 18.04 -7.58 -7.15
C ASN A 246 16.89 -8.12 -6.30
N ILE A 247 16.35 -9.26 -6.70
CA ILE A 247 15.42 -10.04 -5.89
C ILE A 247 16.15 -11.31 -5.45
N PRO A 248 16.47 -11.45 -4.15
CA PRO A 248 17.01 -12.68 -3.60
C PRO A 248 15.89 -13.66 -3.24
N ILE A 249 16.21 -14.95 -3.34
CA ILE A 249 15.45 -16.05 -2.77
C ILE A 249 16.45 -16.84 -1.93
N ASP A 250 16.13 -17.09 -0.67
CA ASP A 250 16.94 -17.87 0.25
C ASP A 250 16.04 -18.92 0.91
N TRP A 251 16.40 -20.19 0.74
CA TRP A 251 15.75 -21.31 1.41
C TRP A 251 16.77 -22.10 2.23
N GLU A 252 16.33 -22.56 3.39
CA GLU A 252 17.13 -23.36 4.31
C GLU A 252 16.34 -24.58 4.76
N PHE A 253 16.92 -25.76 4.57
CA PHE A 253 16.32 -27.05 4.90
C PHE A 253 17.23 -27.77 5.87
N THR A 254 16.68 -28.25 6.98
CA THR A 254 17.41 -29.03 7.98
C THR A 254 17.07 -30.51 7.80
N PHE A 255 18.08 -31.36 7.76
CA PHE A 255 17.95 -32.80 7.60
C PHE A 255 18.39 -33.51 8.87
N ASP A 256 17.75 -34.64 9.18
CA ASP A 256 18.14 -35.49 10.30
C ASP A 256 19.47 -36.20 10.03
N SER A 257 19.72 -36.55 8.76
CA SER A 257 20.95 -37.17 8.28
C SER A 257 21.47 -36.47 7.03
N VAL A 258 22.80 -36.30 6.96
CA VAL A 258 23.48 -35.73 5.77
C VAL A 258 23.31 -36.62 4.54
N ASN A 259 23.08 -37.92 4.72
CA ASN A 259 22.88 -38.86 3.61
C ASN A 259 21.53 -38.67 2.90
N ASP A 260 20.56 -38.03 3.55
CA ASP A 260 19.24 -37.76 2.98
C ASP A 260 19.21 -36.45 2.16
N MET A 261 20.31 -35.69 2.18
CA MET A 261 20.41 -34.43 1.45
C MET A 261 20.49 -34.66 -0.05
N PRO A 262 19.68 -33.95 -0.86
CA PRO A 262 19.78 -34.04 -2.30
C PRO A 262 21.12 -33.48 -2.79
N ASN A 263 21.65 -34.09 -3.84
CA ASN A 263 22.93 -33.70 -4.41
C ASN A 263 22.76 -32.66 -5.52
N LEU A 264 22.71 -31.38 -5.14
CA LEU A 264 22.44 -30.28 -6.06
C LEU A 264 23.75 -29.64 -6.57
N LYS A 265 24.42 -30.27 -7.54
CA LYS A 265 25.76 -29.84 -8.00
C LYS A 265 25.77 -28.71 -9.03
N ASP A 266 24.69 -28.56 -9.79
CA ASP A 266 24.59 -27.60 -10.88
C ASP A 266 23.23 -26.90 -10.89
N LYS A 267 23.11 -25.91 -11.80
CA LYS A 267 21.91 -25.09 -11.92
C LYS A 267 20.68 -25.93 -12.22
N ASP A 268 20.80 -26.92 -13.10
CA ASP A 268 19.67 -27.71 -13.58
C ASP A 268 19.15 -28.61 -12.46
N ALA A 269 20.03 -29.29 -11.74
CA ALA A 269 19.66 -30.07 -10.56
C ALA A 269 18.96 -29.22 -9.49
N ILE A 270 19.41 -27.97 -9.26
CA ILE A 270 18.73 -27.05 -8.34
C ILE A 270 17.33 -26.69 -8.87
N MET A 271 17.19 -26.37 -10.16
CA MET A 271 15.92 -25.99 -10.76
C MET A 271 14.91 -27.13 -10.77
N ASP A 272 15.35 -28.36 -11.05
CA ASP A 272 14.53 -29.57 -11.01
C ASP A 272 13.98 -29.78 -9.59
N TRP A 273 14.87 -29.73 -8.59
CA TRP A 273 14.48 -29.88 -7.19
C TRP A 273 13.50 -28.80 -6.70
N ILE A 274 13.69 -27.56 -7.15
CA ILE A 274 12.77 -26.46 -6.87
C ILE A 274 11.40 -26.70 -7.49
N SER A 275 11.37 -27.17 -8.74
CA SER A 275 10.15 -27.39 -9.51
C SER A 275 9.31 -28.54 -8.98
N GLU A 276 9.93 -29.51 -8.31
CA GLU A 276 9.26 -30.64 -7.66
C GLU A 276 8.61 -30.28 -6.31
N SER A 277 8.98 -29.16 -5.68
CA SER A 277 8.35 -28.68 -4.45
C SER A 277 7.19 -27.73 -4.74
N PRO A 278 5.95 -28.08 -4.33
CA PRO A 278 4.81 -27.18 -4.47
C PRO A 278 5.02 -25.83 -3.77
N GLU A 279 5.66 -25.83 -2.59
CA GLU A 279 5.87 -24.60 -1.81
C GLU A 279 6.86 -23.64 -2.49
N MET A 280 7.97 -24.16 -3.03
CA MET A 280 8.95 -23.32 -3.73
C MET A 280 8.43 -22.87 -5.10
N ALA A 281 7.70 -23.74 -5.80
CA ALA A 281 7.03 -23.40 -7.05
C ALA A 281 6.00 -22.29 -6.85
N GLU A 282 5.23 -22.30 -5.75
CA GLU A 282 4.28 -21.24 -5.42
C GLU A 282 4.98 -19.89 -5.20
N VAL A 283 6.16 -19.87 -4.58
CA VAL A 283 6.97 -18.65 -4.43
C VAL A 283 7.36 -18.09 -5.80
N LEU A 284 7.89 -18.92 -6.70
CA LEU A 284 8.28 -18.48 -8.04
C LEU A 284 7.08 -18.03 -8.88
N PHE A 285 5.95 -18.73 -8.77
CA PHE A 285 4.70 -18.36 -9.41
C PHE A 285 4.23 -16.97 -8.97
N LYS A 286 4.24 -16.68 -7.66
CA LYS A 286 3.89 -15.36 -7.11
C LYS A 286 4.86 -14.27 -7.54
N LEU A 287 6.15 -14.59 -7.66
CA LEU A 287 7.13 -13.67 -8.21
C LEU A 287 6.92 -13.45 -9.70
N ASN A 288 6.26 -14.36 -10.42
CA ASN A 288 6.08 -14.27 -11.87
C ASN A 288 7.39 -13.98 -12.62
N ILE A 289 8.50 -14.54 -12.12
CA ILE A 289 9.84 -14.47 -12.72
C ILE A 289 10.23 -15.89 -13.08
N PRO A 290 10.55 -16.17 -14.35
CA PRO A 290 10.94 -17.52 -14.76
C PRO A 290 12.17 -18.03 -13.99
N ILE A 291 12.15 -19.30 -13.60
CA ILE A 291 13.16 -19.92 -12.74
C ILE A 291 14.59 -19.81 -13.32
N GLU A 292 14.72 -19.84 -14.64
CA GLU A 292 15.98 -19.74 -15.36
C GLU A 292 16.61 -18.34 -15.29
N LYS A 293 15.83 -17.31 -14.94
CA LYS A 293 16.29 -15.93 -14.76
C LYS A 293 16.95 -15.68 -13.40
N PHE A 294 17.01 -16.70 -12.56
CA PHE A 294 17.78 -16.66 -11.32
C PHE A 294 19.14 -17.32 -11.51
N ARG A 295 20.15 -16.73 -10.85
CA ARG A 295 21.42 -17.38 -10.63
C ARG A 295 21.32 -18.22 -9.37
N TRP A 296 21.23 -19.54 -9.55
CA TRP A 296 21.07 -20.50 -8.46
C TRP A 296 22.41 -20.96 -7.90
N ARG A 297 22.46 -21.16 -6.58
CA ARG A 297 23.57 -21.79 -5.86
C ARG A 297 23.01 -22.60 -4.70
N SER A 298 23.63 -23.74 -4.44
CA SER A 298 23.39 -24.56 -3.25
C SER A 298 24.65 -24.59 -2.40
N SER A 299 24.50 -24.79 -1.10
CA SER A 299 25.60 -25.05 -0.18
C SER A 299 25.13 -25.89 1.00
N ILE A 300 25.99 -26.76 1.51
CA ILE A 300 25.73 -27.58 2.69
C ILE A 300 26.50 -26.99 3.88
N LEU A 301 25.81 -26.77 5.00
CA LEU A 301 26.41 -26.32 6.26
C LEU A 301 25.94 -27.23 7.39
N GLY A 302 26.78 -28.18 7.80
CA GLY A 302 26.41 -29.18 8.80
C GLY A 302 25.27 -30.07 8.29
N ASN A 303 24.15 -30.09 8.99
CA ASN A 303 22.94 -30.82 8.59
C ASN A 303 21.93 -29.95 7.82
N LYS A 304 22.37 -28.81 7.27
CA LYS A 304 21.51 -27.88 6.53
C LYS A 304 21.88 -27.78 5.07
N LEU A 305 20.87 -27.83 4.20
CA LEU A 305 20.97 -27.43 2.79
C LEU A 305 20.46 -26.00 2.64
N ILE A 306 21.30 -25.13 2.10
CA ILE A 306 20.95 -23.75 1.79
C ILE A 306 20.90 -23.59 0.28
N ILE A 307 19.79 -23.09 -0.24
CA ILE A 307 19.62 -22.77 -1.66
C ILE A 307 19.35 -21.29 -1.81
N LYS A 308 20.10 -20.67 -2.71
CA LYS A 308 20.05 -19.24 -2.98
C LYS A 308 19.82 -18.98 -4.45
N GLY A 309 18.77 -18.23 -4.75
CA GLY A 309 18.50 -17.65 -6.06
C GLY A 309 18.72 -16.16 -6.03
N LYS A 310 19.31 -15.60 -7.08
CA LYS A 310 19.35 -14.14 -7.25
C LYS A 310 19.14 -13.74 -8.70
N THR A 311 18.14 -12.92 -8.94
CA THR A 311 17.89 -12.30 -10.24
C THR A 311 18.12 -10.80 -10.18
N THR A 312 18.60 -10.22 -11.27
CA THR A 312 18.65 -8.77 -11.45
C THR A 312 17.45 -8.34 -12.29
N VAL A 313 16.65 -7.45 -11.72
CA VAL A 313 15.53 -6.81 -12.38
C VAL A 313 16.00 -5.53 -13.05
N LEU A 314 15.68 -5.39 -14.33
CA LEU A 314 15.75 -4.14 -15.10
C LEU A 314 14.36 -3.53 -15.09
N CYS A 315 14.19 -2.41 -14.39
CA CYS A 315 12.95 -1.66 -14.43
C CYS A 315 13.15 -0.46 -15.35
N VAL A 316 12.51 -0.47 -16.52
CA VAL A 316 12.41 0.67 -17.42
C VAL A 316 11.15 1.45 -17.04
N LEU A 317 11.31 2.72 -16.69
CA LEU A 317 10.22 3.64 -16.41
C LEU A 317 9.98 4.53 -17.63
N ALA A 318 8.75 4.49 -18.16
CA ALA A 318 8.30 5.39 -19.20
C ALA A 318 7.36 6.44 -18.59
N PRO A 319 7.75 7.72 -18.52
CA PRO A 319 6.88 8.76 -17.99
C PRO A 319 5.56 8.87 -18.76
N ILE A 320 4.46 9.07 -18.04
CA ILE A 320 3.14 9.24 -18.64
C ILE A 320 2.97 10.71 -19.01
N LEU A 321 2.72 10.97 -20.29
CA LEU A 321 2.58 12.31 -20.86
C LEU A 321 1.13 12.60 -21.23
N GLN A 322 0.78 13.89 -21.31
CA GLN A 322 -0.54 14.30 -21.79
C GLN A 322 -0.74 13.94 -23.27
N SER A 323 -1.97 13.57 -23.61
CA SER A 323 -2.37 13.17 -24.97
C SER A 323 -2.29 14.29 -26.01
N ASN A 324 -2.23 15.56 -25.58
CA ASN A 324 -2.25 16.78 -26.40
C ASN A 324 -0.89 17.14 -27.03
N GLY A 325 -0.05 16.15 -27.35
CA GLY A 325 1.24 16.35 -28.00
C GLY A 325 2.47 16.08 -27.13
N GLY A 326 2.28 15.59 -25.89
CA GLY A 326 3.36 15.04 -25.08
C GLY A 326 4.43 16.04 -24.66
N SER A 327 4.10 17.33 -24.54
CA SER A 327 5.02 18.37 -24.05
C SER A 327 5.01 18.53 -22.52
N GLU A 328 4.08 17.86 -21.83
CA GLU A 328 3.91 17.91 -20.38
C GLU A 328 3.62 16.52 -19.81
N TYR A 329 4.01 16.29 -18.55
CA TYR A 329 3.58 15.10 -17.82
C TYR A 329 2.06 15.12 -17.65
N GLN A 330 1.47 13.94 -17.65
CA GLN A 330 0.05 13.76 -17.36
C GLN A 330 -0.26 14.32 -15.97
N ASN A 331 -1.29 15.15 -15.89
CA ASN A 331 -1.72 15.72 -14.61
C ASN A 331 -2.24 14.59 -13.70
N ILE A 332 -1.68 14.51 -12.49
CA ILE A 332 -2.04 13.47 -11.52
C ILE A 332 -3.27 13.93 -10.74
N THR A 333 -4.42 13.40 -11.13
CA THR A 333 -5.69 13.60 -10.42
C THR A 333 -6.20 12.24 -9.96
N ILE A 334 -6.50 12.08 -8.66
CA ILE A 334 -6.91 10.78 -8.10
C ILE A 334 -8.27 10.31 -8.62
N GLN A 335 -9.06 11.19 -9.24
CA GLN A 335 -10.32 10.86 -9.91
C GLN A 335 -10.11 10.30 -11.34
N ASP A 336 -8.91 10.41 -11.90
CA ASP A 336 -8.60 9.87 -13.21
C ASP A 336 -8.46 8.34 -13.12
N SER A 337 -9.50 7.63 -13.55
CA SER A 337 -9.54 6.16 -13.53
C SER A 337 -8.56 5.50 -14.49
N SER A 338 -7.93 6.25 -15.41
CA SER A 338 -6.83 5.73 -16.23
C SER A 338 -5.50 5.70 -15.47
N LEU A 339 -5.40 6.43 -14.37
CA LEU A 339 -4.19 6.57 -13.54
C LEU A 339 -4.32 5.89 -12.18
N TYR A 340 -5.53 5.84 -11.63
CA TYR A 340 -5.80 5.31 -10.30
C TYR A 340 -6.87 4.22 -10.34
N GLN A 341 -6.56 3.11 -9.67
CA GLN A 341 -7.57 2.17 -9.21
C GLN A 341 -8.30 2.79 -8.02
N ILE A 342 -9.62 2.82 -8.12
CA ILE A 342 -10.53 3.30 -7.07
C ILE A 342 -11.36 2.10 -6.64
N LEU A 343 -11.29 1.74 -5.36
CA LEU A 343 -12.11 0.67 -4.77
C LEU A 343 -13.06 1.20 -3.71
#